data_AF-A0A0C5VPQ7-F1
#
_entry.id   AF-A0A0C5VPQ7-F1
#
_cell.length_a   1.000
_cell.length_b   1.000
_cell.length_c   1.000
_cell.angle_alpha   90.00
_cell.angle_beta   90.00
_cell.angle_gamma   90.00
#
_symmetry.space_group_name_H-M   'P 1'
#
loop_
_entity.id
_entity.type
_entity.pdbx_description
1 polymer ?
#
loop_
_entity_poly.entity_id
_entity_poly.type
_entity_poly.pdbx_seq_one_letter_code
_entity_poly.pdbx_strand_id
1 'polypeptide(L)'
;MNIYFVTRWGNDEEGVNEADTNFIVLASNYEEAAKIVDDRLMKVKALKAACFCQRITEIGTAHSDTNNPKVLLGPCIEYAFSHDDIGIPNDKKWVRDSIDEGWEKFSEYYEE
;
A
#
# COMPACT_ATOMS: atom_id res chain seq x y z
N MET A 1 -4.00 -14.19 -9.86
CA MET A 1 -3.50 -13.27 -8.81
C MET A 1 -3.85 -11.85 -9.21
N ASN A 2 -3.89 -10.94 -8.25
CA ASN A 2 -4.21 -9.54 -8.47
C ASN A 2 -2.95 -8.68 -8.37
N ILE A 3 -3.00 -7.51 -9.00
CA ILE A 3 -1.95 -6.51 -8.96
C ILE A 3 -2.42 -5.40 -8.02
N TYR A 4 -1.59 -5.09 -7.03
CA TYR A 4 -1.84 -4.10 -6.01
C TYR A 4 -0.84 -2.96 -6.11
N PHE A 5 -1.31 -1.73 -6.07
CA PHE A 5 -0.52 -0.55 -5.76
C PHE A 5 -0.55 -0.36 -4.24
N VAL A 6 0.62 -0.40 -3.61
CA VAL A 6 0.75 -0.34 -2.15
C VAL A 6 1.58 0.89 -1.78
N THR A 7 1.07 1.70 -0.87
CA THR A 7 1.67 2.98 -0.48
C THR A 7 1.92 3.00 1.02
N ARG A 8 3.15 3.35 1.39
CA ARG A 8 3.50 3.84 2.72
C ARG A 8 3.54 5.36 2.69
N TRP A 9 2.63 6.02 3.40
CA TRP A 9 2.65 7.46 3.56
C TRP A 9 3.93 7.89 4.27
N GLY A 10 4.52 9.00 3.82
CA GLY A 10 5.61 9.65 4.54
C GLY A 10 5.18 10.72 5.53
N ASN A 11 3.87 10.93 5.69
CA ASN A 11 3.32 11.81 6.72
C ASN A 11 3.49 11.19 8.11
N ASP A 12 3.79 12.05 9.08
CA ASP A 12 3.78 11.79 10.51
C ASP A 12 2.86 12.85 11.15
N GLU A 13 2.13 12.49 12.20
CA GLU A 13 1.14 13.40 12.83
C GLU A 13 1.81 14.64 13.45
N GLU A 14 3.14 14.64 13.67
CA GLU A 14 3.91 15.82 14.13
C GLU A 14 5.26 16.07 13.37
N GLY A 15 5.54 15.37 12.26
CA GLY A 15 6.89 15.29 11.66
C GLY A 15 7.09 15.90 10.26
N VAL A 16 8.35 15.86 9.77
CA VAL A 16 8.69 16.31 8.40
C VAL A 16 8.04 15.38 7.39
N ASN A 17 7.24 15.92 6.47
CA ASN A 17 6.62 15.22 5.34
C ASN A 17 7.70 14.51 4.50
N GLU A 18 8.01 13.26 4.83
CA GLU A 18 8.88 12.43 3.99
C GLU A 18 8.11 12.02 2.73
N ALA A 19 8.84 11.71 1.67
CA ALA A 19 8.19 11.26 0.44
C ALA A 19 7.49 9.90 0.65
N ASP A 20 6.31 9.75 0.08
CA ASP A 20 5.61 8.48 0.03
C ASP A 20 6.47 7.39 -0.61
N THR A 21 6.32 6.17 -0.12
CA THR A 21 6.99 5.00 -0.68
C THR A 21 5.96 4.08 -1.32
N ASN A 22 6.14 3.81 -2.62
CA ASN A 22 5.17 3.07 -3.41
C ASN A 22 5.74 1.75 -3.93
N PHE A 23 4.85 0.76 -4.09
CA PHE A 23 5.16 -0.57 -4.61
C PHE A 23 4.06 -1.05 -5.56
N ILE A 24 4.43 -1.87 -6.54
CA ILE A 24 3.50 -2.70 -7.31
C ILE A 24 3.73 -4.14 -6.88
N VAL A 25 2.67 -4.82 -6.44
CA VAL A 25 2.74 -6.15 -5.83
C VAL A 25 1.79 -7.10 -6.53
N LEU A 26 2.27 -8.30 -6.83
CA LEU A 26 1.46 -9.43 -7.22
C LEU A 26 1.10 -10.23 -5.97
N ALA A 27 -0.19 -10.38 -5.66
CA ALA A 27 -0.67 -11.13 -4.50
C ALA A 27 -2.05 -11.75 -4.76
N SER A 28 -2.48 -12.66 -3.89
CA SER A 28 -3.79 -13.32 -3.97
C SER A 28 -4.91 -12.43 -3.40
N ASN A 29 -4.57 -11.57 -2.44
CA ASN A 29 -5.44 -10.59 -1.80
C ASN A 29 -4.62 -9.39 -1.28
N TYR A 30 -5.30 -8.35 -0.79
CA TYR A 30 -4.64 -7.15 -0.30
C TYR A 30 -3.83 -7.39 0.99
N GLU A 31 -4.25 -8.29 1.88
CA GLU A 31 -3.54 -8.61 3.13
C GLU A 31 -2.16 -9.25 2.84
N GLU A 32 -2.10 -10.14 1.85
CA GLU A 32 -0.86 -10.75 1.39
C GLU A 32 0.05 -9.69 0.74
N ALA A 33 -0.51 -8.75 -0.02
CA ALA A 33 0.23 -7.62 -0.55
C ALA A 33 0.81 -6.73 0.57
N ALA A 34 0.01 -6.44 1.61
CA ALA A 34 0.43 -5.70 2.80
C ALA A 34 1.63 -6.38 3.47
N LYS A 35 1.49 -7.67 3.79
CA LYS A 35 2.51 -8.45 4.48
C LYS A 35 3.86 -8.39 3.76
N ILE A 36 3.86 -8.56 2.43
CA ILE A 36 5.09 -8.52 1.62
C ILE A 36 5.79 -7.15 1.72
N VAL A 37 5.00 -6.07 1.70
CA VAL A 37 5.53 -4.70 1.75
C VAL A 37 5.99 -4.36 3.17
N ASP A 38 5.21 -4.67 4.19
CA ASP A 38 5.55 -4.45 5.59
C ASP A 38 6.84 -5.19 5.97
N ASP A 39 6.96 -6.47 5.61
CA ASP A 39 8.19 -7.26 5.81
C ASP A 39 9.42 -6.61 5.15
N ARG A 40 9.21 -5.87 4.05
CA ARG A 40 10.29 -5.15 3.37
C ARG A 40 10.59 -3.82 4.03
N LEU A 41 9.58 -3.06 4.44
CA LEU A 41 9.72 -1.78 5.13
C LEU A 41 10.39 -1.96 6.50
N MET A 42 10.01 -3.00 7.27
CA MET A 42 10.65 -3.34 8.55
C MET A 42 12.16 -3.60 8.43
N LYS A 43 12.62 -4.14 7.29
CA LYS A 43 14.04 -4.41 7.05
C LYS A 43 14.86 -3.15 6.72
N VAL A 44 14.21 -2.11 6.20
CA VAL A 44 14.88 -0.86 5.80
C VAL A 44 15.09 0.09 6.98
N LYS A 45 14.38 -0.11 8.11
CA LYS A 45 14.46 0.73 9.32
C LYS A 45 14.46 2.23 8.99
N ALA A 46 13.35 2.73 8.48
CA ALA A 46 13.15 4.17 8.36
C ALA A 46 13.20 4.79 9.76
N LEU A 47 14.00 5.85 9.94
CA LEU A 47 14.20 6.49 11.26
C LEU A 47 12.98 7.31 11.71
N LYS A 48 12.12 7.72 10.78
CA LYS A 48 11.05 8.70 11.02
C LYS A 48 9.70 8.37 10.39
N ALA A 49 9.62 7.29 9.61
CA ALA A 49 8.40 6.92 8.92
C ALA A 49 7.90 5.55 9.37
N ALA A 50 6.60 5.33 9.23
CA ALA A 50 5.97 4.05 9.48
C ALA A 50 6.71 2.90 8.78
N CYS A 51 6.88 1.78 9.49
CA CYS A 51 7.43 0.55 8.93
C CYS A 51 6.35 -0.35 8.27
N PHE A 52 5.17 0.21 8.04
CA PHE A 52 4.01 -0.47 7.48
C PHE A 52 3.36 0.40 6.40
N CYS A 53 2.68 -0.22 5.44
CA CYS A 53 1.92 0.51 4.42
C CYS A 53 0.54 0.95 4.94
N GLN A 54 0.07 2.14 4.57
CA GLN A 54 -1.21 2.70 5.00
C GLN A 54 -2.31 2.52 3.96
N ARG A 55 -1.96 2.35 2.67
CA ARG A 55 -2.95 2.25 1.59
C ARG A 55 -2.63 1.15 0.61
N ILE A 56 -3.66 0.44 0.18
CA ILE A 56 -3.60 -0.59 -0.86
C ILE A 56 -4.72 -0.33 -1.87
N THR A 57 -4.41 -0.44 -3.16
CA THR A 57 -5.37 -0.32 -4.26
C THR A 57 -5.20 -1.47 -5.22
N GLU A 58 -6.27 -2.23 -5.48
CA GLU A 58 -6.28 -3.27 -6.51
C GLU A 58 -6.40 -2.61 -7.89
N ILE A 59 -5.35 -2.69 -8.70
CA ILE A 59 -5.26 -2.00 -10.00
C ILE A 59 -5.46 -2.95 -11.19
N GLY A 60 -5.63 -4.25 -10.94
CA GLY A 60 -5.95 -5.20 -12.00
C GLY A 60 -5.69 -6.66 -11.62
N THR A 61 -5.83 -7.52 -12.61
CA THR A 61 -5.56 -8.96 -12.51
C THR A 61 -4.36 -9.32 -13.36
N ALA A 62 -3.55 -10.26 -12.87
CA ALA A 62 -2.45 -10.82 -13.62
C ALA A 62 -2.79 -12.23 -14.09
N HIS A 63 -2.69 -12.46 -15.40
CA HIS A 63 -2.53 -13.79 -15.94
C HIS A 63 -1.07 -14.21 -15.76
N SER A 64 -0.80 -14.86 -14.64
CA SER A 64 0.51 -15.41 -14.31
C SER A 64 0.38 -16.93 -14.19
N ASP A 65 1.26 -17.66 -14.87
CA ASP A 65 1.39 -19.12 -14.70
C ASP A 65 1.98 -19.49 -13.33
N THR A 66 2.44 -18.49 -12.58
CA THR A 66 2.99 -18.63 -11.24
C THR A 66 2.03 -18.04 -10.21
N ASN A 67 1.68 -18.84 -9.20
CA ASN A 67 0.90 -18.42 -8.03
C ASN A 67 1.81 -17.88 -6.90
N ASN A 68 2.94 -17.26 -7.25
CA ASN A 68 3.93 -16.81 -6.28
C ASN A 68 3.82 -15.29 -6.04
N PRO A 69 3.43 -14.87 -4.82
CA PRO A 69 3.36 -13.46 -4.47
C PRO A 69 4.73 -12.80 -4.50
N LYS A 70 4.82 -11.57 -5.03
CA LYS A 70 6.08 -10.84 -5.15
C LYS A 70 5.90 -9.34 -5.39
N VAL A 71 6.91 -8.57 -5.03
CA VAL A 71 7.06 -7.18 -5.48
C VAL A 71 7.46 -7.19 -6.96
N LEU A 72 6.65 -6.54 -7.80
CA LEU A 72 6.93 -6.32 -9.22
C LEU A 72 7.75 -5.04 -9.44
N LEU A 73 7.48 -3.99 -8.65
CA LEU A 73 8.17 -2.71 -8.68
C LEU A 73 8.22 -2.09 -7.27
N GLY A 74 9.31 -1.39 -6.95
CA GLY A 74 9.48 -0.64 -5.70
C GLY A 74 10.65 -1.12 -4.82
N PRO A 75 11.05 -0.34 -3.80
CA PRO A 75 10.43 0.92 -3.38
C PRO A 75 10.67 2.06 -4.39
N CYS A 76 9.61 2.77 -4.75
CA CYS A 76 9.67 4.02 -5.51
C CYS A 76 9.38 5.17 -4.55
N ILE A 77 10.35 6.07 -4.37
CA ILE A 77 10.28 7.22 -3.47
C ILE A 77 10.08 8.47 -4.33
N GLU A 78 8.86 8.96 -4.44
CA GLU A 78 8.50 10.19 -5.17
C GLU A 78 7.08 10.63 -4.79
N TYR A 79 6.71 11.90 -5.06
CA TYR A 79 5.34 12.40 -4.87
C TYR A 79 4.38 11.42 -5.53
N ALA A 80 3.52 10.80 -4.72
CA ALA A 80 2.64 9.73 -5.16
C ALA A 80 1.90 10.15 -6.45
N PHE A 81 1.59 9.17 -7.30
CA PHE A 81 0.42 9.35 -8.16
C PHE A 81 -0.70 9.79 -7.24
N SER A 82 -1.15 11.04 -7.42
CA SER A 82 -2.12 11.69 -6.55
C SER A 82 -3.23 10.68 -6.28
N HIS A 83 -3.41 10.42 -4.98
CA HIS A 83 -3.90 9.15 -4.48
C HIS A 83 -5.35 8.90 -4.94
N ASP A 84 -6.04 9.94 -5.39
CA ASP A 84 -7.44 9.96 -5.82
C ASP A 84 -7.64 10.05 -7.35
N ASP A 85 -6.58 10.17 -8.16
CA ASP A 85 -6.70 10.43 -9.60
C ASP A 85 -6.85 9.18 -10.47
N ILE A 86 -6.72 7.99 -9.90
CA ILE A 86 -6.91 6.75 -10.64
C ILE A 86 -8.36 6.33 -10.43
N GLY A 87 -9.15 6.28 -11.52
CA GLY A 87 -10.58 5.90 -11.57
C GLY A 87 -10.89 4.46 -11.15
N ILE A 88 -10.15 3.95 -10.16
CA ILE A 88 -10.39 2.71 -9.46
C ILE A 88 -11.51 2.94 -8.43
N PRO A 89 -12.56 2.12 -8.43
CA PRO A 89 -13.62 2.14 -7.43
C PRO A 89 -13.11 2.06 -5.98
N ASN A 90 -13.84 2.69 -5.04
CA ASN A 90 -13.42 2.74 -3.63
C ASN A 90 -13.51 1.38 -2.91
N ASP A 91 -14.33 0.44 -3.40
CA ASP A 91 -14.40 -0.95 -2.91
C ASP A 91 -13.17 -1.79 -3.28
N LYS A 92 -12.26 -1.23 -4.08
CA LYS A 92 -10.96 -1.79 -4.46
C LYS A 92 -9.79 -1.11 -3.75
N LYS A 93 -10.08 -0.35 -2.70
CA LYS A 93 -9.11 0.41 -1.92
C LYS A 93 -9.28 0.07 -0.44
N TRP A 94 -8.16 -0.10 0.25
CA TRP A 94 -8.09 -0.36 1.68
C TRP A 94 -7.10 0.58 2.34
N VAL A 95 -7.42 0.99 3.56
CA VAL A 95 -6.59 1.85 4.40
C VAL A 95 -6.48 1.30 5.81
N ARG A 96 -5.43 1.70 6.52
CA ARG A 96 -5.27 1.50 7.96
C ARG A 96 -4.37 2.61 8.50
N ASP A 97 -4.63 3.01 9.73
CA ASP A 97 -3.88 4.09 10.39
C ASP A 97 -2.73 3.56 11.25
N SER A 98 -2.81 2.31 11.72
CA SER A 98 -1.72 1.63 12.43
C SER A 98 -1.52 0.18 11.99
N ILE A 99 -0.41 -0.43 12.42
CA ILE A 99 -0.11 -1.85 12.17
C ILE A 99 -1.00 -2.78 13.01
N ASP A 100 -1.50 -2.30 14.15
CA ASP A 100 -2.30 -3.06 15.10
C ASP A 100 -3.79 -2.97 14.80
N GLU A 101 -4.22 -1.93 14.08
CA GLU A 101 -5.58 -1.79 13.56
C GLU A 101 -5.79 -2.63 12.30
N GLY A 102 -7.06 -3.03 12.11
CA GLY A 102 -7.47 -3.78 10.92
C GLY A 102 -7.48 -2.92 9.66
N TRP A 103 -7.66 -3.57 8.51
CA TRP A 103 -7.89 -2.87 7.26
C TRP A 103 -9.35 -2.44 7.14
N GLU A 104 -9.54 -1.17 6.78
CA GLU A 104 -10.84 -0.60 6.46
C GLU A 104 -10.95 -0.39 4.95
N LYS A 105 -12.16 -0.54 4.41
CA LYS A 105 -12.40 -0.16 3.01
C LYS A 105 -12.42 1.35 2.91
N PHE A 106 -11.77 1.87 1.87
CA PHE A 106 -11.74 3.32 1.63
C PHE A 106 -13.13 3.94 1.44
N SER A 107 -14.10 3.16 0.95
CA SER A 107 -15.50 3.60 0.85
C SER A 107 -16.15 3.90 2.20
N GLU A 108 -15.72 3.22 3.26
CA GLU A 108 -16.28 3.33 4.61
C GLU A 108 -15.53 4.39 5.44
N TYR A 109 -14.27 4.67 5.10
CA TYR A 109 -13.37 5.57 5.83
C TYR A 109 -13.73 7.07 5.72
N TYR A 110 -14.44 7.50 4.68
CA TYR A 110 -14.82 8.92 4.45
C TYR A 110 -16.33 9.19 4.59
N GLU A 111 -17.10 8.24 5.13
CA GLU A 111 -18.54 8.44 5.39
C GLU A 111 -18.84 9.07 6.77
N GLU A 112 -17.81 9.52 7.51
CA GLU A 112 -17.95 10.31 8.76
C GLU A 112 -17.87 11.83 8.54
#